data_AF-A0A955YZN6-F1
#
_entry.id   AF-A0A955YZN6-F1
#
_cell.length_a   1.000
_cell.length_b   1.000
_cell.length_c   1.000
_cell.angle_alpha   90.00
_cell.angle_beta   90.00
_cell.angle_gamma   90.00
#
_symmetry.space_group_name_H-M   'P 1'
#
loop_
_entity.id
_entity.type
_entity.pdbx_description
1 polymer ?
#
loop_
_entity_poly.entity_id
_entity_poly.type
_entity_poly.pdbx_seq_one_letter_code
_entity_poly.pdbx_strand_id
1 'polypeptide(L)'
;MTGLRLGAGGGGRAELPIDPRRVRPEATLDLHGCRAAQVGPRVTRFVHRSRERGLRVVAVVHGKGLHSEGGVGVLRDALLRALSDASVGAQVEGFVTAPNHAGGLGATLLILR
;
A
#
# COMPACT_ATOMS: atom_id res chain seq x y z
N MET A 1 5.56 -19.39 9.11
CA MET A 1 6.42 -18.18 9.09
C MET A 1 5.65 -17.07 8.38
N THR A 2 4.80 -16.36 9.13
CA THR A 2 3.92 -15.31 8.61
C THR A 2 4.69 -14.00 8.64
N GLY A 3 5.32 -13.66 7.52
CA GLY A 3 6.09 -12.44 7.34
C GLY A 3 5.23 -11.20 7.57
N LEU A 4 5.48 -10.57 8.71
CA LEU A 4 5.33 -9.16 9.05
C LEU A 4 4.19 -8.33 8.43
N ARG A 5 3.12 -8.14 9.22
CA ARG A 5 2.13 -7.07 9.05
C ARG A 5 2.55 -5.85 9.87
N LEU A 6 2.95 -4.75 9.23
CA LEU A 6 3.12 -3.46 9.91
C LEU A 6 2.01 -2.49 9.52
N GLY A 7 0.88 -2.60 10.22
CA GLY A 7 -0.12 -1.55 10.28
C GLY A 7 0.09 -0.69 11.53
N ALA A 8 0.62 0.53 11.33
CA ALA A 8 0.58 1.68 12.24
C ALA A 8 1.14 1.53 13.69
N GLY A 9 2.30 2.14 13.94
CA GLY A 9 2.70 2.68 15.26
C GLY A 9 3.34 1.71 16.25
N GLY A 10 4.68 1.73 16.36
CA GLY A 10 5.39 1.13 17.50
C GLY A 10 6.75 0.50 17.16
N GLY A 11 7.82 1.25 17.39
CA GLY A 11 9.11 0.83 18.00
C GLY A 11 9.97 -0.33 17.47
N GLY A 12 9.46 -1.26 16.66
CA GLY A 12 10.23 -2.39 16.12
C GLY A 12 10.45 -2.24 14.63
N ARG A 13 11.68 -1.89 14.21
CA ARG A 13 12.06 -1.94 12.79
C ARG A 13 12.13 -3.40 12.37
N ALA A 14 11.02 -3.96 11.94
CA ALA A 14 11.13 -5.15 11.14
C ALA A 14 11.65 -4.77 9.76
N GLU A 15 12.67 -5.51 9.34
CA GLU A 15 13.41 -5.25 8.13
C GLU A 15 12.54 -5.56 6.93
N LEU A 16 12.28 -4.55 6.11
CA LEU A 16 11.65 -4.77 4.81
C LEU A 16 12.71 -5.39 3.89
N PRO A 17 12.35 -6.31 2.99
CA PRO A 17 13.28 -6.91 2.02
C PRO A 17 13.83 -5.92 0.97
N ILE A 18 13.56 -4.62 1.14
CA ILE A 18 13.96 -3.53 0.25
C ILE A 18 14.37 -2.30 1.07
N ASP A 19 15.28 -1.48 0.56
CA ASP A 19 15.47 -0.10 1.02
C ASP A 19 14.42 0.80 0.34
N PRO A 20 13.39 1.30 1.07
CA PRO A 20 12.34 2.10 0.47
C PRO A 20 12.87 3.39 -0.15
N ARG A 21 14.04 3.90 0.27
CA ARG A 21 14.62 5.14 -0.27
C ARG A 21 15.26 4.95 -1.64
N ARG A 22 15.60 3.72 -2.01
CA ARG A 22 16.30 3.41 -3.27
C ARG A 22 15.41 2.74 -4.30
N VAL A 23 14.25 2.23 -3.88
CA VAL A 23 13.32 1.55 -4.78
C VAL A 23 12.46 2.55 -5.58
N ARG A 24 12.14 2.16 -6.82
CA ARG A 24 11.09 2.77 -7.62
C ARG A 24 9.98 1.75 -7.85
N PRO A 25 8.69 2.11 -7.67
CA PRO A 25 7.60 1.20 -7.95
C PRO A 25 7.54 0.86 -9.44
N GLU A 26 7.32 -0.40 -9.75
CA GLU A 26 7.22 -0.93 -11.12
C GLU A 26 5.84 -0.69 -11.74
N ALA A 27 4.83 -0.48 -10.89
CA ALA A 27 3.49 -0.07 -11.28
C ALA A 27 2.85 0.77 -10.18
N THR A 28 1.88 1.60 -10.55
CA THR A 28 1.16 2.47 -9.61
C THR A 28 -0.35 2.36 -9.83
N LEU A 29 -1.09 2.24 -8.74
CA LEU A 29 -2.54 2.41 -8.70
C LEU A 29 -2.87 3.79 -8.15
N ASP A 30 -3.59 4.60 -8.91
CA ASP A 30 -4.12 5.87 -8.44
C ASP A 30 -5.54 5.70 -7.88
N LEU A 31 -5.72 6.11 -6.63
CA LEU A 31 -6.98 6.14 -5.90
C LEU A 31 -7.43 7.56 -5.57
N HIS A 32 -6.74 8.61 -6.04
CA HIS A 32 -7.20 9.98 -5.84
C HIS A 32 -8.66 10.15 -6.28
N GLY A 33 -9.44 10.81 -5.42
CA GLY A 33 -10.86 11.07 -5.67
C GLY A 33 -11.77 9.83 -5.66
N CYS A 34 -11.23 8.64 -5.40
CA CYS A 34 -12.06 7.45 -5.22
C CYS A 34 -12.89 7.57 -3.93
N ARG A 35 -14.04 6.92 -3.91
CA ARG A 35 -14.79 6.66 -2.68
C ARG A 35 -14.16 5.47 -1.95
N ALA A 36 -14.26 5.44 -0.62
CA ALA A 36 -13.71 4.37 0.21
C ALA A 36 -14.15 2.96 -0.26
N ALA A 37 -15.43 2.80 -0.61
CA ALA A 37 -16.00 1.54 -1.09
C ALA A 37 -15.37 1.03 -2.40
N GLN A 38 -14.75 1.91 -3.20
CA GLN A 38 -14.10 1.54 -4.45
C GLN A 38 -12.66 1.07 -4.24
N VAL A 39 -12.06 1.32 -3.08
CA VAL A 39 -10.65 1.03 -2.80
C VAL A 39 -10.38 -0.47 -2.79
N GLY A 40 -11.17 -1.24 -2.02
CA GLY A 40 -10.98 -2.69 -1.89
C GLY A 40 -10.91 -3.40 -3.25
N PRO A 41 -11.97 -3.36 -4.08
CA PRO A 41 -11.99 -4.02 -5.38
C PRO A 41 -10.85 -3.59 -6.32
N ARG A 42 -10.47 -2.31 -6.29
CA ARG A 42 -9.37 -1.78 -7.11
C ARG A 42 -8.01 -2.30 -6.65
N VAL A 43 -7.77 -2.31 -5.34
CA VAL A 43 -6.54 -2.83 -4.74
C VAL A 43 -6.41 -4.32 -5.01
N THR A 44 -7.46 -5.10 -4.80
CA THR A 44 -7.48 -6.54 -5.11
C THR A 44 -7.10 -6.79 -6.56
N ARG A 45 -7.80 -6.17 -7.52
CA ARG A 45 -7.51 -6.33 -8.96
C ARG A 45 -6.09 -5.91 -9.31
N PHE A 46 -5.59 -4.83 -8.72
CA PHE A 46 -4.24 -4.33 -8.98
C PHE A 46 -3.15 -5.27 -8.46
N VAL A 47 -3.28 -5.76 -7.23
CA VAL A 47 -2.30 -6.69 -6.62
C VAL A 47 -2.25 -8.00 -7.41
N HIS A 48 -3.41 -8.58 -7.74
CA HIS A 48 -3.48 -9.79 -8.57
C HIS A 48 -2.78 -9.60 -9.92
N ARG A 49 -3.11 -8.55 -10.67
CA ARG A 49 -2.47 -8.27 -11.98
C ARG A 49 -0.97 -7.99 -11.87
N SER A 50 -0.55 -7.34 -10.79
CA SER A 50 0.87 -7.05 -10.57
C SER A 50 1.67 -8.32 -10.32
N ARG A 51 1.10 -9.28 -9.58
CA ARG A 51 1.70 -10.61 -9.39
C ARG A 51 1.73 -11.44 -10.66
N GLU A 52 0.64 -11.45 -11.43
CA GLU A 52 0.59 -12.15 -12.72
C GLU A 52 1.67 -11.64 -13.67
N ARG A 53 2.05 -10.36 -13.54
CA ARG A 53 3.15 -9.73 -14.30
C ARG A 53 4.53 -9.93 -13.69
N GLY A 54 4.65 -10.64 -12.55
CA GLY A 54 5.92 -10.87 -11.87
C GLY A 54 6.53 -9.64 -11.19
N LEU A 55 5.74 -8.59 -10.92
CA LEU A 55 6.25 -7.38 -10.26
C LEU A 55 6.54 -7.65 -8.78
N ARG A 56 7.57 -7.00 -8.25
CA ARG A 56 8.00 -7.11 -6.86
C ARG A 56 7.54 -5.96 -6.00
N VAL A 57 7.64 -4.73 -6.49
CA VAL A 57 7.31 -3.52 -5.74
C VAL A 57 6.38 -2.63 -6.54
N VAL A 58 5.22 -2.34 -5.97
CA VAL A 58 4.21 -1.48 -6.59
C VAL A 58 3.77 -0.38 -5.63
N ALA A 59 3.19 0.70 -6.14
CA ALA A 59 2.68 1.80 -5.34
C ALA A 59 1.16 1.90 -5.42
N VAL A 60 0.54 2.33 -4.33
CA VAL A 60 -0.84 2.79 -4.28
C VAL A 60 -0.84 4.24 -3.83
N VAL A 61 -1.29 5.14 -4.70
CA VAL A 61 -1.41 6.57 -4.43
C VAL A 61 -2.84 6.84 -3.95
N HIS A 62 -3.00 7.15 -2.67
CA HIS A 62 -4.29 7.35 -2.02
C HIS A 62 -4.53 8.81 -1.61
N GLY A 63 -3.53 9.67 -1.81
CA GLY A 63 -3.57 11.09 -1.51
C GLY A 63 -3.27 11.42 -0.05
N LYS A 64 -2.94 12.68 0.21
CA LYS A 64 -2.41 13.12 1.51
C LYS A 64 -3.47 13.21 2.63
N GLY A 65 -4.75 12.97 2.33
CA GLY A 65 -5.84 13.11 3.31
C GLY A 65 -6.16 14.55 3.71
N LEU A 66 -5.68 15.56 2.98
CA LEU A 66 -5.84 16.98 3.34
C LEU A 66 -7.30 17.49 3.25
N HIS A 67 -8.23 16.74 2.64
CA HIS A 67 -9.63 17.14 2.45
C HIS A 67 -10.64 16.19 3.12
N SER A 68 -10.20 15.24 3.96
CA SER A 68 -11.13 14.37 4.70
C SER A 68 -11.57 15.02 6.01
N GLU A 69 -12.87 15.02 6.29
CA GLU A 69 -13.43 15.41 7.59
C GLU A 69 -12.76 14.58 8.70
N GLY A 70 -12.12 15.26 9.66
CA GLY A 70 -11.36 14.62 10.75
C GLY A 70 -9.87 14.30 10.46
N GLY A 71 -9.33 14.66 9.29
CA GLY A 71 -7.90 14.54 8.99
C GLY A 71 -7.36 13.10 8.84
N VAL A 72 -8.24 12.11 8.89
CA VAL A 72 -7.89 10.69 8.68
C VAL A 72 -8.01 10.39 7.18
N GLY A 73 -6.90 9.96 6.57
CA GLY A 73 -6.89 9.55 5.17
C GLY A 73 -7.81 8.34 4.93
N VAL A 74 -9.09 8.59 4.65
CA VAL A 74 -10.12 7.56 4.47
C VAL A 74 -9.70 6.48 3.47
N LEU A 75 -8.98 6.87 2.43
CA LEU A 75 -8.47 5.95 1.41
C LEU A 75 -7.26 5.14 1.88
N ARG A 76 -6.41 5.70 2.76
CA ARG A 76 -5.34 4.96 3.42
C ARG A 76 -5.93 3.88 4.32
N ASP A 77 -6.96 4.20 5.10
CA ASP A 77 -7.60 3.22 5.98
C ASP A 77 -8.32 2.13 5.19
N ALA A 78 -9.02 2.51 4.11
CA ALA A 78 -9.62 1.53 3.21
C ALA A 78 -8.57 0.62 2.54
N LEU A 79 -7.39 1.16 2.20
CA LEU A 79 -6.26 0.39 1.71
C LEU A 79 -5.76 -0.60 2.78
N LEU A 80 -5.55 -0.15 4.02
CA LEU A 80 -5.09 -1.03 5.11
C LEU A 80 -6.08 -2.15 5.40
N ARG A 81 -7.38 -1.87 5.35
CA ARG A 81 -8.44 -2.88 5.44
C ARG A 81 -8.35 -3.89 4.30
N ALA A 82 -8.19 -3.41 3.06
CA ALA A 82 -8.02 -4.28 1.89
C ALA A 82 -6.76 -5.17 2.00
N LEU A 83 -5.64 -4.66 2.49
CA LEU A 83 -4.41 -5.43 2.71
C LEU A 83 -4.52 -6.47 3.85
N SER A 84 -5.49 -6.27 4.74
CA SER A 84 -5.76 -7.20 5.86
C SER A 84 -6.66 -8.36 5.42
N ASP A 85 -7.43 -8.19 4.34
CA ASP A 85 -8.22 -9.25 3.70
C ASP A 85 -7.32 -10.41 3.23
N ALA A 86 -7.77 -11.65 3.40
CA ALA A 86 -6.96 -12.83 3.10
C ALA A 86 -6.57 -12.93 1.61
N SER A 87 -7.44 -12.51 0.69
CA SER A 87 -7.19 -12.59 -0.76
C SER A 87 -6.01 -11.72 -1.18
N VAL A 88 -5.83 -10.57 -0.54
CA VAL A 88 -4.76 -9.61 -0.84
C VAL A 88 -3.57 -9.78 0.11
N GLY A 89 -3.82 -9.99 1.39
CA GLY A 89 -2.79 -10.13 2.41
C GLY A 89 -1.88 -11.32 2.18
N ALA A 90 -2.39 -12.42 1.62
CA ALA A 90 -1.57 -13.57 1.23
C ALA A 90 -0.61 -13.27 0.06
N GLN A 91 -0.86 -12.18 -0.68
CA GLN A 91 -0.11 -11.77 -1.87
C GLN A 91 0.93 -10.69 -1.58
N VAL A 92 0.90 -10.09 -0.39
CA VAL A 92 1.74 -8.97 0.02
C VAL A 92 2.64 -9.41 1.18
N GLU A 93 3.95 -9.27 1.01
CA GLU A 93 4.95 -9.57 2.04
C GLU A 93 5.07 -8.44 3.07
N GLY A 94 4.86 -7.19 2.64
CA GLY A 94 4.93 -6.04 3.50
C GLY A 94 4.50 -4.77 2.77
N PHE A 95 4.28 -3.69 3.52
CA PHE A 95 4.00 -2.38 2.94
C PHE A 95 4.57 -1.27 3.81
N VAL A 96 4.85 -0.13 3.19
CA VAL A 96 5.45 1.03 3.84
C VAL A 96 4.97 2.31 3.19
N THR A 97 4.88 3.39 3.95
CA THR A 97 4.70 4.73 3.38
C THR A 97 5.81 4.99 2.36
N ALA A 98 5.43 5.49 1.18
CA ALA A 98 6.39 5.77 0.13
C ALA A 98 7.37 6.88 0.55
N PRO A 99 8.63 6.84 0.09
CA PRO A 99 9.53 7.99 0.20
C PRO A 99 8.99 9.20 -0.59
N ASN A 100 9.52 10.39 -0.33
CA ASN A 100 9.05 11.64 -0.97
C ASN A 100 9.09 11.58 -2.51
N HIS A 101 10.13 10.96 -3.10
CA HIS A 101 10.25 10.83 -4.55
C HIS A 101 9.24 9.87 -5.19
N ALA A 102 8.52 9.08 -4.38
CA ALA A 102 7.51 8.12 -4.82
C ALA A 102 6.12 8.43 -4.24
N GLY A 103 5.87 9.67 -3.81
CA GLY A 103 4.55 10.16 -3.38
C GLY A 103 4.42 10.45 -1.88
N GLY A 104 5.42 10.10 -1.06
CA GLY A 104 5.45 10.45 0.36
C GLY A 104 4.24 9.90 1.14
N LEU A 105 3.72 10.71 2.06
CA LEU A 105 2.55 10.39 2.89
C LEU A 105 1.28 10.07 2.10
N GLY A 106 1.19 10.50 0.83
CA GLY A 106 0.04 10.23 -0.04
C GLY A 106 0.13 8.92 -0.82
N ALA A 107 1.17 8.12 -0.59
CA ALA A 107 1.38 6.86 -1.28
C ALA A 107 1.93 5.78 -0.35
N THR A 108 1.63 4.53 -0.69
CA THR A 108 2.08 3.34 0.03
C THR A 108 2.75 2.41 -0.97
N LEU A 109 3.98 1.97 -0.69
CA LEU A 109 4.62 0.89 -1.42
C LEU A 109 4.14 -0.45 -0.89
N LEU A 110 3.82 -1.38 -1.78
CA LEU A 110 3.50 -2.77 -1.49
C LEU A 110 4.62 -3.65 -2.04
N ILE A 111 5.06 -4.60 -1.21
CA ILE A 111 6.06 -5.61 -1.55
C ILE A 111 5.29 -6.91 -1.79
N LEU A 112 5.38 -7.45 -3.00
CA LEU A 112 4.64 -8.63 -3.42
C LEU A 112 5.49 -9.90 -3.22
N ARG A 113 4.86 -10.98 -2.73
CA ARG A 113 5.53 -12.27 -2.49
C ARG A 113 6.03 -12.93 -3.78
#